data_AF-A0A6H9UVF9-F1
#
_entry.id   AF-A0A6H9UVF9-F1
#
_cell.length_a   1.000
_cell.length_b   1.000
_cell.length_c   1.000
_cell.angle_alpha   90.00
_cell.angle_beta   90.00
_cell.angle_gamma   90.00
#
_symmetry.space_group_name_H-M   'P 1'
#
loop_
_entity.id
_entity.type
_entity.pdbx_description
1 polymer ?
#
loop_
_entity_poly.entity_id
_entity_poly.type
_entity_poly.pdbx_seq_one_letter_code
_entity_poly.pdbx_strand_id
1 'polypeptide(L)' 'MSGETCPDLFELSDGSFAVIGTDRTDDLDALLPADAARADYERIVVITRETLVRAKRDIPDV' A
#
# COMPACT_ATOMS: atom_id res chain seq x y z
N MET A 1 -28.10 0.28 -2.99
CA MET A 1 -27.03 1.20 -2.53
C MET A 1 -25.75 0.38 -2.51
N SER A 2 -25.02 0.38 -3.62
CA SER A 2 -23.78 -0.38 -3.78
C SER A 2 -22.73 0.30 -2.92
N GLY A 3 -22.46 -0.25 -1.74
CA GLY A 3 -21.31 0.14 -0.93
C GLY A 3 -20.03 -0.42 -1.55
N GLU A 4 -19.76 -0.04 -2.80
CA GLU A 4 -18.46 -0.22 -3.43
C GLU A 4 -17.54 0.76 -2.72
N THR A 5 -17.06 0.36 -1.55
CA THR A 5 -15.94 1.02 -0.90
C THR A 5 -14.83 1.03 -1.93
N CYS A 6 -14.48 2.22 -2.44
CA CYS A 6 -13.31 2.40 -3.30
C CYS A 6 -12.16 1.53 -2.78
N PRO A 7 -11.52 0.74 -3.63
CA PRO A 7 -10.48 -0.17 -3.16
C PRO A 7 -9.35 0.64 -2.51
N ASP A 8 -8.93 0.22 -1.32
CA ASP A 8 -7.76 0.79 -0.62
C ASP A 8 -6.43 0.37 -1.30
N LEU A 9 -6.49 -0.48 -2.33
CA LEU A 9 -5.37 -0.90 -3.18
C LEU A 9 -5.88 -1.19 -4.59
N PHE A 10 -5.37 -0.51 -5.63
CA PHE A 10 -5.80 -0.73 -7.02
C PHE A 10 -4.66 -0.53 -8.02
N GLU A 11 -4.74 -1.24 -9.14
CA GLU A 11 -3.80 -1.14 -10.25
C GLU A 11 -4.05 0.14 -11.08
N LEU A 12 -2.99 0.82 -11.46
CA LEU A 12 -2.98 1.98 -12.34
C LEU A 12 -2.79 1.53 -13.80
N SER A 13 -3.08 2.43 -14.74
CA SER A 13 -3.00 2.12 -16.17
C SER A 13 -1.60 1.75 -16.67
N ASP A 14 -0.56 2.04 -15.89
CA ASP A 14 0.83 1.70 -16.18
C ASP A 14 1.31 0.41 -15.49
N GLY A 15 0.40 -0.33 -14.84
CA GLY A 15 0.68 -1.56 -14.12
C GLY A 15 1.25 -1.37 -12.71
N SER A 16 1.43 -0.12 -12.26
CA SER A 16 1.78 0.16 -10.86
C SER A 16 0.55 0.08 -9.96
N PHE A 17 0.73 0.05 -8.63
CA PHE A 17 -0.38 -0.02 -7.68
C PHE A 17 -0.43 1.23 -6.81
N ALA A 18 -1.62 1.83 -6.72
CA ALA A 18 -1.92 2.87 -5.76
C ALA A 18 -2.47 2.27 -4.47
N VAL A 19 -1.89 2.68 -3.34
CA VAL A 19 -2.27 2.23 -2.00
C VAL A 19 -2.82 3.42 -1.23
N ILE A 20 -4.02 3.28 -0.67
CA ILE A 20 -4.62 4.26 0.25
C ILE A 20 -4.47 3.72 1.67
N GLY A 21 -3.73 4.45 2.51
CA GLY A 21 -3.47 4.04 3.88
C GLY A 21 -3.05 5.21 4.76
N THR A 22 -2.57 4.91 5.96
CA THR A 22 -2.09 5.91 6.91
C THR A 22 -0.59 6.15 6.68
N ASP A 23 -0.19 7.39 6.41
CA ASP A 23 1.23 7.77 6.41
C ASP A 23 1.79 7.63 7.83
N ARG A 24 2.82 6.80 7.97
CA ARG A 24 3.55 6.54 9.22
C ARG A 24 5.06 6.69 9.00
N THR A 25 5.46 7.50 8.02
CA THR A 25 6.87 7.70 7.65
C THR A 25 7.70 8.09 8.86
N ASP A 26 7.34 9.16 9.57
CA ASP A 26 8.14 9.68 10.70
C ASP A 26 8.32 8.67 11.84
N ASP A 27 7.34 7.80 12.06
CA ASP A 27 7.37 6.80 13.13
C ASP A 27 8.18 5.56 12.77
N LEU A 28 8.17 5.17 11.50
CA LEU A 28 8.70 3.89 11.03
C LEU A 28 10.06 4.01 10.34
N ASP A 29 10.42 5.20 9.85
CA ASP A 29 11.69 5.43 9.13
C ASP A 29 12.90 5.06 9.97
N ALA A 30 12.90 5.44 11.26
CA ALA A 30 13.95 5.09 12.21
C ALA A 30 13.94 3.60 12.65
N LEU A 31 12.88 2.85 12.30
CA LEU A 31 12.70 1.44 12.64
C LEU A 31 12.90 0.53 11.43
N LEU A 32 13.33 1.07 10.28
CA LEU A 32 13.59 0.27 9.10
C LEU A 32 14.69 -0.76 9.37
N PRO A 33 14.53 -2.00 8.85
CA PRO A 33 15.60 -3.00 8.83
C PRO A 33 16.89 -2.46 8.22
N ALA A 34 18.03 -3.05 8.58
CA ALA A 34 19.35 -2.59 8.09
C ALA A 34 19.52 -2.70 6.56
N ASP A 35 18.72 -3.53 5.90
CA ASP A 35 18.68 -3.73 4.45
C ASP A 35 17.56 -2.93 3.76
N ALA A 36 16.81 -2.11 4.50
CA ALA A 36 15.75 -1.27 3.98
C ALA A 36 16.10 0.21 4.15
N ALA A 37 15.91 0.97 3.07
CA ALA A 37 16.00 2.41 3.09
C ALA A 37 14.89 2.99 2.22
N ARG A 38 14.56 4.24 2.50
CA ARG A 38 13.48 4.98 1.87
C ARG A 38 14.09 6.27 1.31
N ALA A 39 13.76 6.63 0.07
CA ALA A 39 14.22 7.87 -0.56
C ALA A 39 13.40 9.09 -0.09
N ASP A 40 13.92 10.31 -0.25
CA ASP A 40 13.26 11.53 0.24
C ASP A 40 11.83 11.74 -0.30
N TYR A 41 11.53 11.21 -1.48
CA TYR A 41 10.22 11.30 -2.12
C TYR A 41 9.27 10.14 -1.77
N GLU A 42 9.76 9.11 -1.08
CA GLU A 42 8.97 7.95 -0.69
C GLU A 42 8.28 8.17 0.67
N ARG A 43 7.24 7.38 0.94
CA ARG A 43 6.49 7.42 2.19
C ARG A 43 6.20 6.00 2.67
N ILE A 44 6.24 5.78 3.97
CA ILE A 44 5.83 4.52 4.57
C ILE A 44 4.34 4.60 4.86
N VAL A 45 3.54 3.94 4.02
CA VAL A 45 2.08 3.89 4.13
C VAL A 45 1.66 2.55 4.75
N VAL A 46 0.93 2.61 5.86
CA VAL A 46 0.41 1.43 6.55
C VAL A 46 -1.02 1.15 6.12
N ILE A 47 -1.28 -0.09 5.72
CA ILE A 47 -2.61 -0.63 5.42
C ILE A 47 -2.92 -1.85 6.28
N THR A 48 -4.21 -2.17 6.39
CA THR A 48 -4.64 -3.34 7.16
C THR A 48 -4.33 -4.64 6.43
N ARG A 49 -4.20 -5.73 7.19
CA ARG A 49 -4.13 -7.08 6.61
C ARG A 49 -5.36 -7.39 5.75
N GLU A 50 -6.53 -6.94 6.18
CA GLU A 50 -7.79 -7.17 5.46
C GLU A 50 -7.77 -6.53 4.07
N THR A 51 -7.29 -5.29 3.96
CA THR A 51 -7.07 -4.60 2.68
C THR A 51 -6.21 -5.44 1.74
N LEU A 52 -5.04 -5.90 2.21
CA LEU A 52 -4.11 -6.72 1.43
C LEU A 52 -4.74 -8.07 0.98
N VAL A 53 -5.46 -8.73 1.89
CA VAL A 53 -6.11 -10.03 1.59
C VAL A 53 -7.22 -9.87 0.55
N ARG A 54 -8.01 -8.79 0.63
CA ARG A 54 -9.06 -8.50 -0.36
C ARG A 54 -8.43 -8.24 -1.72
N ALA A 55 -7.41 -7.39 -1.77
CA ALA A 55 -6.73 -7.02 -3.01
C ALA A 55 -6.03 -8.18 -3.71
N LYS A 56 -5.62 -9.24 -2.99
CA LYS A 56 -5.04 -10.44 -3.61
C LYS A 56 -5.91 -11.03 -4.73
N ARG A 57 -7.24 -10.90 -4.65
CA ARG A 57 -8.14 -11.40 -5.71
C ARG A 57 -8.02 -10.61 -7.02
N ASP A 58 -7.59 -9.36 -6.90
CA ASP A 58 -7.52 -8.39 -7.99
C ASP A 58 -6.07 -8.24 -8.52
N ILE A 59 -5.07 -8.78 -7.82
CA ILE A 59 -3.66 -8.78 -8.22
C ILE A 59 -3.35 -10.14 -8.89
N PRO A 60 -3.03 -10.17 -10.19
CA PRO A 60 -2.62 -11.39 -10.89
C PRO A 60 -1.34 -11.99 -10.30
N ASP A 61 -1.23 -13.32 -10.27
CA ASP A 61 0.01 -14.02 -9.86
C ASP A 61 1.10 -13.99 -10.95
N VAL A 62 0.83 -13.39 -12.12
CA VAL A 62 1.61 -13.53 -13.37
C VAL A 62 1.76 -12.24 -14.15
#